data_AF-A0A4Q7WZK7-F1
#
_entry.id   AF-A0A4Q7WZK7-F1
#
_cell.length_a   1.000
_cell.length_b   1.000
_cell.length_c   1.000
_cell.angle_alpha   90.00
_cell.angle_beta   90.00
_cell.angle_gamma   90.00
#
_symmetry.space_group_name_H-M   'P 1'
#
loop_
_entity.id
_entity.type
_entity.pdbx_description
1 polymer ?
#
loop_
_entity_poly.entity_id
_entity_poly.type
_entity_poly.pdbx_seq_one_letter_code
_entity_poly.pdbx_strand_id
1 'polypeptide(L)'
;MGSTEGISHTGFHAGSSPAKDDTRAAAQVARRQVCAMSATLYPTLPHREPVTAPAARLALKTDGASRGLLDGAWWPRSRDLLSELPALTDVLDPLWGRITRIAVNPEHWPVIPREIPVSGHIVKVGWITPEIDPHKLLLLSYGTGRFDLLVIPPGTGAESAARLLAAASDHDGPPLTARALIAAEAARHAVSPTDQALDPDEAWEYEGGASAVSAAGTGQTGPPGPASRLIIGM
;
A
#
# COMPACT_ATOMS: atom_id res chain seq x y z
N MET A 1 78.93 7.40 1.31
CA MET A 1 79.36 8.68 0.70
C MET A 1 78.12 9.54 0.57
N GLY A 2 77.90 10.53 1.43
CA GLY A 2 78.34 11.93 1.24
C GLY A 2 77.21 12.65 0.49
N SER A 3 76.50 13.65 1.03
CA SER A 3 77.05 14.86 1.63
C SER A 3 76.11 15.45 2.68
N THR A 4 76.73 15.86 3.79
CA THR A 4 76.24 16.80 4.80
C THR A 4 77.02 18.09 4.60
N GLU A 5 76.33 19.19 4.32
CA GLU A 5 76.82 20.56 4.33
C GLU A 5 75.67 21.41 4.90
N GLY A 6 75.83 22.43 5.73
CA GLY A 6 77.01 23.07 6.28
C GLY A 6 76.56 24.11 7.30
N ILE A 7 77.02 23.94 8.54
CA ILE A 7 77.58 24.91 9.50
C ILE A 7 77.30 26.42 9.34
N SER A 8 77.05 27.01 10.52
CA SER A 8 77.55 28.29 11.04
C SER A 8 76.63 29.50 10.95
N HIS A 9 76.26 30.05 12.11
CA HIS A 9 76.82 31.34 12.53
C HIS A 9 76.80 31.50 14.07
N THR A 10 77.97 31.90 14.56
CA THR A 10 78.35 32.45 15.87
C THR A 10 77.55 33.74 16.19
N GLY A 11 77.44 34.29 17.40
CA GLY A 11 78.06 34.08 18.71
C GLY A 11 77.67 35.27 19.64
N PHE A 12 78.28 35.33 20.82
CA PHE A 12 78.35 36.47 21.77
C PHE A 12 77.07 36.86 22.56
N HIS A 13 77.11 37.26 23.84
CA HIS A 13 78.08 37.17 24.95
C HIS A 13 77.35 37.54 26.26
N ALA A 14 78.00 37.26 27.38
CA ALA A 14 77.54 37.32 28.77
C ALA A 14 76.98 38.66 29.31
N GLY A 15 76.20 38.55 30.39
CA GLY A 15 75.85 39.65 31.30
C GLY A 15 75.17 39.12 32.57
N SER A 16 75.84 39.31 33.72
CA SER A 16 75.52 38.75 35.04
C SER A 16 74.30 39.35 35.76
N SER A 17 73.83 38.60 36.76
CA SER A 17 72.78 38.83 37.78
C SER A 17 73.03 40.06 38.68
N PRO A 18 72.07 40.54 39.53
CA PRO A 18 71.72 39.84 40.78
C PRO A 18 70.25 39.99 41.29
N ALA A 19 69.99 39.25 42.37
CA ALA A 19 68.75 39.08 43.13
C ALA A 19 68.12 40.37 43.72
N LYS A 20 66.81 40.33 44.05
CA LYS A 20 66.31 40.21 45.45
C LYS A 20 64.78 40.33 45.57
N ASP A 21 64.22 39.35 46.30
CA ASP A 21 63.03 39.24 47.17
C ASP A 21 61.62 39.77 46.83
N ASP A 22 60.70 38.84 47.07
CA ASP A 22 59.43 38.93 47.79
C ASP A 22 58.41 40.01 47.40
N THR A 23 57.22 39.56 47.00
CA THR A 23 56.06 39.51 47.92
C THR A 23 54.79 39.13 47.15
N ARG A 24 54.03 38.22 47.78
CA ARG A 24 52.56 38.03 47.69
C ARG A 24 52.01 37.10 46.60
N ALA A 25 51.67 35.92 47.11
CA ALA A 25 50.54 35.14 46.68
C ALA A 25 49.27 35.99 46.44
N ALA A 26 48.67 35.83 45.27
CA ALA A 26 47.22 35.92 45.08
C ALA A 26 46.87 35.02 43.90
N ALA A 27 46.10 33.97 44.19
CA ALA A 27 45.64 32.97 43.25
C ALA A 27 45.01 33.59 42.00
N GLN A 28 45.56 33.30 40.83
CA GLN A 28 44.92 33.60 39.56
C GLN A 28 44.42 32.29 38.95
N VAL A 29 43.10 32.17 38.96
CA VAL A 29 42.32 31.05 38.45
C VAL A 29 42.69 30.82 36.99
N ALA A 30 43.18 29.62 36.69
CA ALA A 30 43.47 29.17 35.34
C ALA A 30 42.20 29.22 34.47
N ARG A 31 42.03 30.31 33.73
CA ARG A 31 41.02 30.38 32.67
C ARG A 31 41.61 29.71 31.43
N ARG A 32 41.26 28.44 31.30
CA ARG A 32 41.49 27.57 30.15
C ARG A 32 40.98 28.29 28.89
N GLN A 33 41.89 28.87 28.11
CA GLN A 33 41.57 29.51 26.85
C GLN A 33 41.34 28.39 25.83
N VAL A 34 40.08 28.12 25.51
CA VAL A 34 39.71 27.20 24.43
C VAL A 34 39.80 27.98 23.13
N CYS A 35 40.66 27.52 22.21
CA CYS A 35 40.70 28.03 20.84
C CYS A 35 39.32 27.78 20.22
N ALA A 36 38.55 28.84 19.96
CA ALA A 36 37.26 28.73 19.32
C ALA A 36 37.48 28.20 17.89
N MET A 37 37.16 26.93 17.67
CA MET A 37 37.01 26.37 16.34
C MET A 37 35.79 27.03 15.70
N SER A 38 35.99 27.92 14.73
CA SER A 38 34.91 28.36 13.85
C SER A 38 34.46 27.16 13.03
N ALA A 39 33.39 26.49 13.48
CA ALA A 39 32.68 25.53 12.68
C ALA A 39 31.89 26.32 11.62
N THR A 40 32.23 26.12 10.35
CA THR A 40 31.37 26.53 9.23
C THR A 40 30.04 25.81 9.42
N LEU A 41 29.06 26.49 10.02
CA LEU A 41 27.68 26.06 10.01
C LEU A 41 27.25 26.08 8.54
N TYR A 42 27.27 24.91 7.92
CA TYR A 42 26.52 24.69 6.70
C TYR A 42 25.10 25.21 6.97
N PRO A 43 24.52 26.03 6.09
CA PRO A 43 23.12 26.40 6.23
C PRO A 43 22.36 25.07 6.28
N THR A 44 21.75 24.79 7.42
CA THR A 44 20.84 23.68 7.59
C THR A 44 19.82 23.86 6.48
N LEU A 45 19.89 22.99 5.46
CA LEU A 45 18.85 22.89 4.45
C LEU A 45 17.53 22.92 5.19
N PRO A 46 16.55 23.75 4.80
CA PRO A 46 15.26 23.77 5.45
C PRO A 46 14.83 22.32 5.55
N HIS A 47 14.60 21.86 6.79
CA HIS A 47 14.03 20.57 7.05
C HIS A 47 12.75 20.56 6.22
N ARG A 48 12.79 19.85 5.10
CA ARG A 48 11.62 19.71 4.24
C ARG A 48 10.66 18.97 5.14
N GLU A 49 9.70 19.69 5.72
CA GLU A 49 8.59 19.07 6.41
C GLU A 49 8.16 17.93 5.50
N PRO A 50 8.08 16.70 6.00
CA PRO A 50 7.55 15.62 5.20
C PRO A 50 6.15 16.08 4.82
N VAL A 51 6.01 16.55 3.56
CA VAL A 51 4.73 16.65 2.88
C VAL A 51 4.13 15.30 3.17
N THR A 52 3.13 15.29 4.05
CA THR A 52 2.56 14.05 4.55
C THR A 52 1.91 13.42 3.34
N ALA A 53 2.68 12.60 2.64
CA ALA A 53 2.20 11.85 1.51
C ALA A 53 1.05 11.03 2.09
N PRO A 54 -0.12 11.08 1.46
CA PRO A 54 -1.26 10.36 1.99
C PRO A 54 -0.90 8.88 2.13
N ALA A 55 -1.20 8.30 3.30
CA ALA A 55 -0.94 6.89 3.56
C ALA A 55 -1.55 6.01 2.46
N ALA A 56 -0.84 4.93 2.11
CA ALA A 56 -1.30 3.96 1.14
C ALA A 56 -2.64 3.32 1.59
N ARG A 57 -3.58 3.18 0.65
CA ARG A 57 -4.86 2.50 0.90
C ARG A 57 -4.66 1.00 0.70
N LEU A 58 -4.55 0.27 1.80
CA LEU A 58 -4.02 -1.09 1.80
C LEU A 58 -4.75 -1.95 2.83
N ALA A 59 -5.04 -3.20 2.47
CA ALA A 59 -5.58 -4.22 3.37
C ALA A 59 -4.79 -5.52 3.17
N LEU A 60 -4.36 -6.13 4.26
CA LEU A 60 -3.38 -7.21 4.26
C LEU A 60 -3.90 -8.40 5.07
N LYS A 61 -3.55 -9.61 4.65
CA LYS A 61 -3.80 -10.81 5.45
C LYS A 61 -2.87 -10.78 6.66
N THR A 62 -3.40 -11.08 7.84
CA THR A 62 -2.59 -11.16 9.08
C THR A 62 -1.72 -12.42 9.03
N ASP A 63 -0.49 -12.30 9.55
CA ASP A 63 0.53 -13.35 9.49
C ASP A 63 0.08 -14.66 10.15
N GLY A 64 0.41 -15.80 9.54
CA GLY A 64 0.17 -17.15 10.10
C GLY A 64 -0.91 -17.97 9.39
N ALA A 65 -1.62 -17.36 8.44
CA ALA A 65 -2.67 -17.99 7.66
C ALA A 65 -2.12 -18.51 6.32
N SER A 66 -2.62 -19.65 5.82
CA SER A 66 -2.25 -20.20 4.49
C SER A 66 -2.24 -19.09 3.44
N ARG A 67 -1.07 -18.87 2.82
CA ARG A 67 -0.88 -17.92 1.72
C ARG A 67 -1.71 -18.40 0.54
N GLY A 68 -2.91 -17.82 0.40
CA GLY A 68 -3.75 -18.03 -0.78
C GLY A 68 -3.07 -17.48 -2.03
N LEU A 69 -3.83 -17.27 -3.11
CA LEU A 69 -3.28 -16.69 -4.34
C LEU A 69 -2.89 -15.20 -4.20
N LEU A 70 -3.38 -14.55 -3.15
CA LEU A 70 -3.15 -13.14 -2.83
C LEU A 70 -2.91 -13.01 -1.33
N ASP A 71 -2.00 -12.12 -0.97
CA ASP A 71 -1.64 -11.79 0.40
C ASP A 71 -2.31 -10.48 0.88
N GLY A 72 -3.02 -9.78 -0.01
CA GLY A 72 -3.81 -8.60 0.30
C GLY A 72 -4.25 -7.82 -0.93
N ALA A 73 -4.71 -6.60 -0.71
CA ALA A 73 -5.10 -5.67 -1.76
C ALA A 73 -4.60 -4.25 -1.48
N TRP A 74 -4.31 -3.56 -2.57
CA TRP A 74 -3.86 -2.19 -2.63
C TRP A 74 -4.74 -1.39 -3.59
N TRP A 75 -5.19 -0.23 -3.13
CA TRP A 75 -5.98 0.71 -3.92
C TRP A 75 -5.15 1.98 -4.21
N PRO A 76 -4.38 2.00 -5.31
CA PRO A 76 -3.64 3.19 -5.71
C PRO A 76 -4.57 4.36 -6.02
N ARG A 77 -4.05 5.58 -5.87
CA ARG A 77 -4.78 6.80 -6.27
C ARG A 77 -4.63 7.10 -7.76
N SER A 78 -3.55 6.64 -8.36
CA SER A 78 -3.21 6.86 -9.77
C SER A 78 -2.51 5.63 -10.37
N ARG A 79 -2.30 5.64 -11.71
CA ARG A 79 -1.49 4.62 -12.40
C ARG A 79 -0.02 5.07 -12.56
N ASP A 80 0.45 5.99 -11.73
CA ASP A 80 1.84 6.44 -11.73
C ASP A 80 2.64 5.72 -10.63
N LEU A 81 3.45 4.76 -11.04
CA LEU A 81 4.27 3.98 -10.11
C LEU A 81 5.29 4.84 -9.34
N LEU A 82 5.79 5.93 -9.92
CA LEU A 82 6.77 6.80 -9.23
C LEU A 82 6.15 7.52 -8.05
N SER A 83 4.90 7.95 -8.17
CA SER A 83 4.18 8.66 -7.13
C SER A 83 3.60 7.73 -6.07
N GLU A 84 3.20 6.52 -6.47
CA GLU A 84 2.43 5.62 -5.63
C GLU A 84 3.29 4.62 -4.83
N LEU A 85 4.42 4.16 -5.40
CA LEU A 85 5.26 3.15 -4.74
C LEU A 85 5.96 3.64 -3.47
N PRO A 86 6.43 4.89 -3.32
CA PRO A 86 7.03 5.36 -2.07
C PRO A 86 6.08 5.21 -0.88
N ALA A 87 4.82 5.64 -1.03
CA ALA A 87 3.82 5.54 0.03
C ALA A 87 3.46 4.09 0.35
N LEU A 88 3.48 3.20 -0.66
CA LEU A 88 3.28 1.78 -0.45
C LEU A 88 4.44 1.18 0.34
N THR A 89 5.69 1.40 -0.08
CA THR A 89 6.88 0.84 0.59
C THR A 89 7.04 1.34 2.02
N ASP A 90 6.67 2.60 2.30
CA ASP A 90 6.74 3.14 3.66
C ASP A 90 5.86 2.35 4.65
N VAL A 91 4.73 1.83 4.19
CA VAL A 91 3.84 0.99 5.00
C VAL A 91 4.34 -0.46 5.07
N LEU A 92 4.92 -0.97 3.99
CA LEU A 92 5.27 -2.39 3.88
C LEU A 92 6.63 -2.75 4.47
N ASP A 93 7.62 -1.87 4.38
CA ASP A 93 8.97 -2.16 4.86
C ASP A 93 9.03 -2.50 6.36
N PRO A 94 8.29 -1.81 7.26
CA PRO A 94 8.27 -2.17 8.68
C PRO A 94 7.58 -3.50 8.96
N LEU A 95 6.62 -3.90 8.11
CA LEU A 95 5.79 -5.09 8.30
C LEU A 95 6.46 -6.36 7.75
N TRP A 96 7.12 -6.25 6.60
CA TRP A 96 7.66 -7.41 5.88
C TRP A 96 9.13 -7.27 5.47
N GLY A 97 9.80 -6.27 6.03
CA GLY A 97 11.17 -5.96 5.69
C GLY A 97 11.28 -5.27 4.34
N ARG A 98 12.48 -4.74 4.10
CA ARG A 98 12.81 -3.90 2.95
C ARG A 98 12.45 -4.56 1.62
N ILE A 99 11.52 -3.96 0.89
CA ILE A 99 11.16 -4.38 -0.47
C ILE A 99 12.30 -4.04 -1.42
N THR A 100 12.71 -4.97 -2.28
CA THR A 100 13.83 -4.73 -3.20
C THR A 100 13.44 -4.81 -4.66
N ARG A 101 12.35 -5.54 -4.95
CA ARG A 101 11.87 -5.70 -6.32
C ARG A 101 10.36 -5.74 -6.38
N ILE A 102 9.82 -5.13 -7.42
CA ILE A 102 8.40 -5.14 -7.75
C ILE A 102 8.25 -5.61 -9.20
N ALA A 103 7.24 -6.42 -9.46
CA ALA A 103 6.82 -6.81 -10.79
C ALA A 103 5.34 -6.50 -11.02
N VAL A 104 5.05 -5.88 -12.15
CA VAL A 104 3.69 -5.55 -12.60
C VAL A 104 3.39 -6.18 -13.94
N ASN A 105 2.11 -6.30 -14.29
CA ASN A 105 1.70 -6.50 -15.67
C ASN A 105 1.47 -5.12 -16.35
N PRO A 106 2.13 -4.81 -17.48
CA PRO A 106 2.08 -3.50 -18.12
C PRO A 106 0.72 -3.09 -18.69
N GLU A 107 -0.25 -4.00 -18.79
CA GLU A 107 -1.57 -3.74 -19.38
C GLU A 107 -2.28 -2.52 -18.79
N HIS A 108 -2.06 -2.21 -17.51
CA HIS A 108 -2.68 -1.07 -16.84
C HIS A 108 -1.70 -0.04 -16.29
N TRP A 109 -0.41 -0.15 -16.61
CA TRP A 109 0.64 0.76 -16.16
C TRP A 109 1.28 1.45 -17.37
N PRO A 110 0.93 2.73 -17.64
CA PRO A 110 1.37 3.42 -18.86
C PRO A 110 2.88 3.66 -18.87
N VAL A 111 3.48 3.83 -17.69
CA VAL A 111 4.92 4.03 -17.51
C VAL A 111 5.41 3.09 -16.43
N ILE A 112 6.45 2.32 -16.74
CA ILE A 112 7.11 1.41 -15.80
C ILE A 112 8.58 1.81 -15.74
N PRO A 113 8.96 2.66 -14.78
CA PRO A 113 10.37 2.95 -14.51
C PRO A 113 11.11 1.66 -14.18
N ARG A 114 12.42 1.60 -14.43
CA ARG A 114 13.23 0.42 -14.04
C ARG A 114 13.61 0.45 -12.56
N GLU A 115 13.72 1.65 -12.01
CA GLU A 115 14.18 1.91 -10.65
C GLU A 115 13.39 3.08 -10.09
N ILE A 116 12.94 2.94 -8.84
CA ILE A 116 12.17 3.98 -8.14
C ILE A 116 12.85 4.25 -6.79
N PRO A 117 13.24 5.50 -6.51
CA PRO A 117 13.73 5.87 -5.19
C PRO A 117 12.56 5.90 -4.20
N VAL A 118 12.72 5.21 -3.09
CA VAL A 118 11.80 5.18 -1.95
C VAL A 118 12.56 5.51 -0.68
N SER A 119 11.87 5.60 0.46
CA SER A 119 12.47 6.01 1.74
C SER A 119 13.70 5.15 2.10
N GLY A 120 14.88 5.73 1.91
CA GLY A 120 16.17 5.11 2.25
C GLY A 120 16.67 4.02 1.30
N HIS A 121 16.03 3.77 0.15
CA HIS A 121 16.50 2.76 -0.81
C HIS A 121 15.91 2.88 -2.22
N ILE A 122 16.39 2.01 -3.13
CA ILE A 122 15.89 1.92 -4.49
C ILE A 122 15.17 0.59 -4.66
N VAL A 123 13.96 0.64 -5.18
CA VAL A 123 13.19 -0.54 -5.58
C VAL A 123 13.35 -0.74 -7.08
N LYS A 124 13.74 -1.95 -7.49
CA LYS A 124 13.79 -2.33 -8.89
C LYS A 124 12.41 -2.72 -9.36
N VAL A 125 11.92 -2.09 -10.41
CA VAL A 125 10.62 -2.38 -10.99
C VAL A 125 10.82 -3.09 -12.33
N GLY A 126 10.20 -4.25 -12.45
CA GLY A 126 10.14 -5.03 -13.68
C GLY A 126 8.71 -5.26 -14.11
N TRP A 127 8.56 -5.87 -15.29
CA TRP A 127 7.26 -6.30 -15.79
C TRP A 127 7.33 -7.73 -16.30
N ILE A 128 6.20 -8.44 -16.22
CA ILE A 128 6.06 -9.81 -16.70
C ILE A 128 4.76 -9.91 -17.50
N THR A 129 4.89 -10.24 -18.78
CA THR A 129 3.80 -10.51 -19.72
C THR A 129 4.11 -11.86 -20.36
N PRO A 130 3.46 -12.97 -19.96
CA PRO A 130 2.01 -13.07 -19.76
C PRO A 130 1.58 -13.73 -18.43
N GLU A 131 2.52 -14.09 -17.56
CA GLU A 131 2.25 -15.00 -16.43
C GLU A 131 1.68 -14.30 -15.19
N ILE A 132 1.69 -12.96 -15.17
CA ILE A 132 1.13 -12.16 -14.09
C ILE A 132 -0.21 -11.59 -14.51
N ASP A 133 -1.21 -11.78 -13.65
CA ASP A 133 -2.54 -11.19 -13.76
C ASP A 133 -2.46 -9.65 -13.87
N PRO A 134 -3.23 -8.99 -14.77
CA PRO A 134 -3.22 -7.54 -14.96
C PRO A 134 -3.48 -6.73 -13.69
N HIS A 135 -4.25 -7.29 -12.76
CA HIS A 135 -4.60 -6.68 -11.49
C HIS A 135 -3.72 -7.18 -10.35
N LYS A 136 -2.56 -7.78 -10.62
CA LYS A 136 -1.65 -8.27 -9.58
C LYS A 136 -0.33 -7.50 -9.56
N LEU A 137 0.09 -7.15 -8.35
CA LEU A 137 1.37 -6.56 -8.03
C LEU A 137 2.18 -7.56 -7.21
N LEU A 138 3.33 -7.97 -7.73
CA LEU A 138 4.23 -8.89 -7.04
C LEU A 138 5.36 -8.10 -6.40
N LEU A 139 5.57 -8.28 -5.10
CA LEU A 139 6.66 -7.68 -4.34
C LEU A 139 7.60 -8.76 -3.83
N LEU A 140 8.90 -8.46 -3.81
CA LEU A 140 9.94 -9.32 -3.28
C LEU A 140 10.74 -8.57 -2.21
N SER A 141 10.86 -9.21 -1.05
CA SER A 141 11.74 -8.85 0.05
C SER A 141 12.76 -9.96 0.26
N TYR A 142 14.03 -9.61 0.51
CA TYR A 142 15.09 -10.61 0.72
C TYR A 142 14.88 -11.44 1.99
N GLY A 143 14.21 -10.89 3.01
CA GLY A 143 13.99 -11.56 4.30
C GLY A 143 12.69 -12.37 4.37
N THR A 144 11.63 -11.87 3.72
CA THR A 144 10.27 -12.38 3.91
C THR A 144 9.74 -13.13 2.68
N GLY A 145 10.39 -12.95 1.54
CA GLY A 145 10.09 -13.66 0.30
C GLY A 145 9.14 -12.89 -0.62
N ARG A 146 8.20 -13.63 -1.22
CA ARG A 146 7.26 -13.13 -2.23
C ARG A 146 5.94 -12.72 -1.59
N PHE A 147 5.37 -11.63 -2.10
CA PHE A 147 4.09 -11.08 -1.69
C PHE A 147 3.26 -10.69 -2.93
N ASP A 148 2.05 -11.21 -3.07
CA ASP A 148 1.15 -10.95 -4.18
C ASP A 148 -0.04 -10.08 -3.74
N LEU A 149 -0.12 -8.85 -4.25
CA LEU A 149 -1.20 -7.89 -3.97
C LEU A 149 -2.17 -7.78 -5.14
N LEU A 150 -3.47 -7.72 -4.83
CA LEU A 150 -4.48 -7.23 -5.76
C LEU A 150 -4.34 -5.71 -5.93
N VAL A 151 -4.30 -5.24 -7.17
CA VAL A 151 -4.34 -3.82 -7.54
C VAL A 151 -5.77 -3.46 -7.95
N ILE A 152 -6.44 -2.69 -7.09
CA ILE A 152 -7.78 -2.17 -7.37
C ILE A 152 -7.64 -0.95 -8.31
N PRO A 153 -8.35 -0.90 -9.44
CA PRO A 153 -8.28 0.26 -10.33
C PRO A 153 -8.58 1.57 -9.59
N PRO A 154 -7.85 2.67 -9.83
CA PRO A 154 -8.02 3.92 -9.09
C PRO A 154 -9.41 4.55 -9.29
N GLY A 155 -10.05 4.31 -10.44
CA GLY A 155 -11.42 4.75 -10.74
C GLY A 155 -12.53 3.89 -10.10
N THR A 156 -12.18 2.87 -9.30
CA THR A 156 -13.16 2.04 -8.59
C THR A 156 -13.85 2.87 -7.50
N GLY A 157 -15.18 2.78 -7.40
CA GLY A 157 -15.96 3.46 -6.37
C GLY A 157 -15.55 3.03 -4.95
N ALA A 158 -15.65 3.94 -3.98
CA ALA A 158 -15.12 3.71 -2.63
C ALA A 158 -15.72 2.47 -1.94
N GLU A 159 -17.03 2.23 -2.09
CA GLU A 159 -17.67 1.04 -1.52
C GLU A 159 -17.17 -0.26 -2.16
N SER A 160 -16.96 -0.24 -3.47
CA SER A 160 -16.48 -1.40 -4.23
C SER A 160 -15.03 -1.69 -3.90
N ALA A 161 -14.21 -0.63 -3.79
CA ALA A 161 -12.84 -0.74 -3.34
C ALA A 161 -12.76 -1.28 -1.91
N ALA A 162 -13.64 -0.83 -1.00
CA ALA A 162 -13.70 -1.35 0.37
C ALA A 162 -14.06 -2.85 0.39
N ARG A 163 -15.03 -3.29 -0.43
CA ARG A 163 -15.37 -4.71 -0.56
C ARG A 163 -14.23 -5.54 -1.14
N LEU A 164 -13.53 -5.03 -2.15
CA LEU A 164 -12.37 -5.70 -2.74
C LEU A 164 -11.19 -5.79 -1.76
N LEU A 165 -10.94 -4.71 -1.00
CA LEU A 165 -9.94 -4.70 0.06
C LEU A 165 -10.26 -5.78 1.11
N ALA A 166 -11.51 -5.85 1.57
CA ALA A 166 -11.95 -6.87 2.52
C ALA A 166 -11.83 -8.29 1.94
N ALA A 167 -12.31 -8.51 0.72
CA ALA A 167 -12.30 -9.83 0.10
C ALA A 167 -10.89 -10.38 -0.16
N ALA A 168 -9.92 -9.51 -0.50
CA ALA A 168 -8.54 -9.93 -0.71
C ALA A 168 -7.77 -10.17 0.59
N SER A 169 -8.21 -9.56 1.70
CA SER A 169 -7.64 -9.78 3.03
C SER A 169 -8.33 -10.87 3.83
N ASP A 170 -9.47 -11.38 3.36
CA ASP A 170 -10.20 -12.48 4.00
C ASP A 170 -9.38 -13.78 3.93
N HIS A 171 -9.28 -14.47 5.06
CA HIS A 171 -8.58 -15.74 5.15
C HIS A 171 -9.45 -16.92 4.73
N ASP A 172 -10.75 -16.85 5.00
CA ASP A 172 -11.68 -17.98 4.88
C ASP A 172 -12.30 -18.08 3.48
N GLY A 173 -12.09 -17.07 2.64
CA GLY A 173 -12.54 -17.04 1.25
C GLY A 173 -11.82 -18.06 0.36
N PRO A 174 -12.47 -18.50 -0.74
CA PRO A 174 -11.81 -19.36 -1.72
C PRO A 174 -10.58 -18.67 -2.33
N PRO A 175 -9.53 -19.42 -2.72
CA PRO A 175 -8.38 -18.84 -3.39
C PRO A 175 -8.79 -18.33 -4.78
N LEU A 176 -9.03 -17.03 -4.90
CA LEU A 176 -9.39 -16.36 -6.14
C LEU A 176 -8.20 -15.60 -6.73
N THR A 177 -8.13 -15.56 -8.05
CA THR A 177 -7.17 -14.69 -8.76
C THR A 177 -7.60 -13.23 -8.67
N ALA A 178 -6.66 -12.31 -8.86
CA ALA A 178 -6.94 -10.88 -8.87
C ALA A 178 -8.01 -10.51 -9.91
N ARG A 179 -7.91 -11.04 -11.13
CA ARG A 179 -8.92 -10.88 -12.18
C ARG A 179 -10.29 -11.43 -11.79
N ALA A 180 -10.35 -12.58 -11.12
CA ALA A 180 -11.62 -13.17 -10.70
C ALA A 180 -12.31 -12.29 -9.64
N LEU A 181 -11.56 -11.72 -8.69
CA LEU A 181 -12.11 -10.77 -7.70
C LEU A 181 -12.66 -9.51 -8.37
N ILE A 182 -11.90 -8.91 -9.28
CA ILE A 182 -12.35 -7.73 -10.04
C ILE A 182 -13.60 -8.05 -10.87
N ALA A 183 -13.63 -9.17 -11.57
CA ALA A 183 -14.77 -9.60 -12.38
C ALA A 183 -16.02 -9.85 -11.52
N ALA A 184 -15.87 -10.48 -10.36
CA ALA A 184 -16.97 -10.72 -9.44
C ALA A 184 -17.57 -9.41 -8.89
N GLU A 185 -16.73 -8.43 -8.56
CA GLU A 185 -17.22 -7.12 -8.13
C GLU A 185 -17.90 -6.35 -9.27
N ALA A 186 -17.35 -6.40 -10.49
CA ALA A 186 -17.98 -5.80 -11.66
C ALA A 186 -19.36 -6.40 -11.95
N ALA A 187 -19.50 -7.72 -11.82
CA ALA A 187 -20.79 -8.41 -11.98
C ALA A 187 -21.82 -7.98 -10.92
N ARG A 188 -21.40 -7.71 -9.67
CA ARG A 188 -22.29 -7.19 -8.61
C ARG A 188 -22.82 -5.79 -8.94
N HIS A 189 -21.98 -4.93 -9.52
CA HIS A 189 -22.41 -3.61 -9.98
C HIS A 189 -23.34 -3.66 -11.17
N ALA A 190 -23.12 -4.58 -12.11
CA ALA A 190 -23.98 -4.75 -13.28
C ALA A 190 -25.40 -5.21 -12.92
N VAL A 191 -25.59 -5.84 -11.76
CA VAL A 191 -26.91 -6.25 -11.23
C VAL A 191 -27.62 -5.10 -10.49
N SER A 192 -26.94 -3.99 -10.20
CA SER A 192 -27.51 -2.83 -9.49
C SER A 192 -28.03 -1.63 -10.32
N PRO A 193 -28.17 -1.63 -11.66
CA PRO A 193 -28.82 -0.54 -12.38
C PRO A 193 -30.22 -0.94 -12.89
N THR A 194 -31.07 -1.64 -12.12
CA THR A 194 -32.52 -1.72 -12.37
C THR A 194 -33.29 -2.17 -11.12
N ASP A 195 -33.17 -1.43 -10.02
CA ASP A 195 -34.16 -1.53 -8.92
C ASP A 195 -34.73 -0.14 -8.64
N GLN A 196 -35.49 0.38 -9.61
CA GLN A 196 -36.62 1.31 -9.45
C GLN A 196 -37.15 1.74 -10.82
N ALA A 197 -38.06 0.93 -11.35
CA ALA A 197 -39.29 1.37 -12.01
C ALA A 197 -40.23 0.15 -12.10
N LEU A 198 -40.49 -0.49 -10.96
CA LEU A 198 -41.80 -1.11 -10.79
C LEU A 198 -42.72 0.06 -10.44
N ASP A 199 -43.40 0.54 -11.46
CA ASP A 199 -44.53 1.44 -11.36
C ASP A 199 -45.53 0.90 -10.32
N PRO A 200 -45.74 1.58 -9.17
CA PRO A 200 -46.75 1.18 -8.21
C PRO A 200 -48.16 1.66 -8.59
N ASP A 201 -48.34 2.29 -9.76
CA ASP A 201 -49.61 2.90 -10.20
C ASP A 201 -50.40 2.02 -11.19
N GLU A 202 -49.88 0.87 -11.65
CA GLU A 202 -50.65 -0.10 -12.44
C GLU A 202 -51.45 -1.09 -11.57
N ALA A 203 -51.99 -0.62 -10.46
CA ALA A 203 -53.05 -1.30 -9.73
C ALA A 203 -54.09 -0.25 -9.34
N TRP A 204 -55.35 -0.53 -9.65
CA TRP A 204 -56.57 0.22 -9.29
C TRP A 204 -57.14 1.18 -10.33
N GLU A 205 -57.64 0.62 -11.44
CA GLU A 205 -58.89 1.10 -12.04
C GLU A 205 -59.71 -0.10 -12.55
N TYR A 206 -60.48 -0.73 -11.66
CA TYR A 206 -61.68 -1.46 -12.06
C TYR A 206 -62.78 -1.23 -11.02
N GLU A 207 -63.31 0.00 -11.00
CA GLU A 207 -64.53 0.35 -10.30
C GLU A 207 -65.68 0.45 -11.30
N GLY A 208 -66.80 -0.20 -10.99
CA GLY A 208 -68.12 0.17 -11.50
C GLY A 208 -68.72 -0.70 -12.61
N GLY A 209 -69.49 -1.72 -12.24
CA GLY A 209 -70.36 -2.41 -13.19
C GLY A 209 -71.22 -3.56 -12.66
N ALA A 210 -71.93 -3.37 -11.55
CA ALA A 210 -72.99 -4.29 -11.16
C ALA A 210 -74.17 -4.21 -12.15
N SER A 211 -74.55 -5.32 -12.77
CA SER A 211 -75.96 -5.58 -13.09
C SER A 211 -76.25 -7.08 -12.96
N ALA A 212 -77.18 -7.37 -12.07
CA ALA A 212 -77.74 -8.69 -11.82
C ALA A 212 -78.53 -9.21 -13.03
N VAL A 213 -78.53 -10.53 -13.25
CA VAL A 213 -79.69 -11.40 -13.01
C VAL A 213 -79.36 -12.86 -13.35
N SER A 214 -79.80 -13.76 -12.48
CA SER A 214 -79.75 -15.22 -12.54
C SER A 214 -80.32 -15.85 -13.82
N ALA A 215 -79.84 -17.04 -14.18
CA ALA A 215 -80.64 -18.29 -14.07
C ALA A 215 -79.91 -19.55 -14.60
N ALA A 216 -80.06 -20.64 -13.84
CA ALA A 216 -80.05 -22.06 -14.21
C ALA A 216 -78.76 -22.67 -14.81
N GLY A 217 -78.16 -23.75 -14.33
CA GLY A 217 -78.68 -24.86 -13.50
C GLY A 217 -78.74 -26.14 -14.34
N THR A 218 -77.75 -27.03 -14.13
CA THR A 218 -77.69 -28.52 -14.28
C THR A 218 -76.20 -28.84 -14.53
N GLY A 219 -75.41 -29.44 -13.65
CA GLY A 219 -75.64 -30.68 -12.89
C GLY A 219 -74.82 -31.78 -13.57
N GLN A 220 -73.80 -32.36 -12.92
CA GLN A 220 -73.52 -33.80 -12.83
C GLN A 220 -72.22 -34.10 -12.07
N THR A 221 -72.20 -35.28 -11.44
CA THR A 221 -71.46 -35.62 -10.22
C THR A 221 -70.64 -36.90 -10.41
N GLY A 222 -69.37 -36.90 -9.97
CA GLY A 222 -68.60 -38.04 -9.42
C GLY A 222 -67.85 -38.98 -10.38
N PRO A 223 -66.96 -39.90 -9.89
CA PRO A 223 -66.17 -39.92 -8.64
C PRO A 223 -64.64 -40.20 -8.87
N PRO A 224 -63.77 -40.17 -7.83
CA PRO A 224 -62.31 -40.35 -7.97
C PRO A 224 -61.85 -41.82 -7.92
N GLY A 225 -60.83 -42.16 -8.72
CA GLY A 225 -60.14 -43.46 -8.74
C GLY A 225 -58.77 -43.44 -8.01
N PRO A 226 -58.29 -44.59 -7.49
CA PRO A 226 -57.32 -44.63 -6.38
C PRO A 226 -55.84 -44.71 -6.76
N ALA A 227 -55.01 -44.49 -5.74
CA ALA A 227 -53.55 -44.48 -5.69
C ALA A 227 -52.86 -45.81 -6.03
N SER A 228 -51.67 -45.71 -6.64
CA SER A 228 -50.57 -46.71 -6.73
C SER A 228 -49.50 -46.11 -7.66
N ARG A 229 -48.17 -46.21 -7.52
CA ARG A 229 -47.27 -46.98 -6.65
C ARG A 229 -45.83 -46.50 -6.93
N LEU A 230 -44.97 -46.64 -5.90
CA LEU A 230 -43.49 -46.61 -5.91
C LEU A 230 -42.82 -47.13 -7.20
N ILE A 231 -41.77 -46.46 -7.68
CA ILE A 231 -40.57 -47.09 -8.26
C ILE A 231 -39.31 -46.31 -7.82
N ILE A 232 -38.39 -47.04 -7.20
CA ILE A 232 -37.00 -46.69 -6.86
C ILE A 232 -36.12 -47.02 -8.07
N GLY A 233 -35.13 -46.18 -8.39
CA GLY A 233 -34.09 -46.48 -9.38
C GLY A 233 -32.77 -45.83 -8.96
N MET A 234 -31.74 -46.68 -8.85
CA MET A 234 -30.36 -46.41 -8.42
C MET A 234 -29.59 -45.47 -9.34
#